data_AF-A0A2K3MBB2-F1
#
_entry.id   AF-A0A2K3MBB2-F1
#
_cell.length_a   1.000
_cell.length_b   1.000
_cell.length_c   1.000
_cell.angle_alpha   90.00
_cell.angle_beta   90.00
_cell.angle_gamma   90.00
#
_symmetry.space_group_name_H-M   'P 1'
#
loop_
_entity.id
_entity.type
_entity.pdbx_description
1 polymer ?
#
loop_
_entity_poly.entity_id
_entity_poly.type
_entity_poly.pdbx_seq_one_letter_code
_entity_poly.pdbx_strand_id
1 'polypeptide(L)'
;IPGPSPSKGETIEHQKKIGLWSVVLPSADASVVRRTLSTLTENPNGLPGSNESSETVAKREAFWSSVKPAHFGVKIGEKSLLGILRIIMVGVFIGLLGNNSFGRRLLLKFPSLFSLGWFKKNGPTEEEVESASFKMWFVGRGYSNESLASQGSTKPDLEIVTRVTGPEIGYVATPIIIVQCALILLSQRNNLPKGGVYPPGIVFGPTDLQQRLQQNGISFDVVSKSTISS
;
A
#
# COMPACT_ATOMS: atom_id res chain seq x y z
N ILE A 1 0.32 -19.37 -3.30
CA ILE A 1 -0.38 -18.85 -2.09
C ILE A 1 -1.50 -19.84 -1.81
N PRO A 2 -1.55 -20.48 -0.63
CA PRO A 2 -2.63 -21.40 -0.28
C PRO A 2 -4.01 -20.73 -0.33
N GLY A 3 -5.05 -21.51 -0.61
CA GLY A 3 -6.42 -21.02 -0.76
C GLY A 3 -6.76 -20.55 -2.19
N PRO A 4 -8.06 -20.30 -2.46
CA PRO A 4 -8.50 -19.84 -3.78
C PRO A 4 -7.99 -18.42 -4.05
N SER A 5 -7.74 -18.11 -5.33
CA SER A 5 -7.50 -16.72 -5.73
C SER A 5 -8.71 -15.87 -5.37
N PRO A 6 -8.53 -14.64 -4.86
CA PRO A 6 -9.64 -13.75 -4.59
C PRO A 6 -10.46 -13.56 -5.87
N SER A 7 -11.79 -13.57 -5.75
CA SER A 7 -12.63 -13.16 -6.86
C SER A 7 -12.26 -11.72 -7.25
N LYS A 8 -12.39 -11.38 -8.55
CA LYS A 8 -12.13 -10.01 -9.03
C LYS A 8 -12.99 -8.94 -8.32
N GLY A 9 -14.02 -9.36 -7.58
CA GLY A 9 -14.95 -8.50 -6.87
C GLY A 9 -15.80 -7.67 -7.82
N GLU A 10 -16.70 -6.89 -7.26
CA GLU A 10 -17.40 -5.83 -7.99
C GLU A 10 -16.45 -4.67 -8.27
N THR A 11 -16.62 -4.01 -9.41
CA THR A 11 -15.83 -2.82 -9.79
C THR A 11 -15.97 -1.71 -8.77
N ILE A 12 -17.19 -1.51 -8.24
CA ILE A 12 -17.50 -0.58 -7.15
C ILE A 12 -18.04 -1.41 -5.99
N GLU A 13 -17.50 -1.23 -4.80
CA GLU A 13 -17.90 -1.97 -3.60
C GLU A 13 -18.12 -1.00 -2.42
N HIS A 14 -19.17 -1.21 -1.64
CA HIS A 14 -19.41 -0.50 -0.39
C HIS A 14 -18.89 -1.30 0.81
N GLN A 15 -17.78 -0.85 1.40
CA GLN A 15 -17.18 -1.42 2.61
C GLN A 15 -17.92 -0.94 3.85
N LYS A 16 -19.05 -1.58 4.19
CA LYS A 16 -19.93 -1.17 5.30
C LYS A 16 -19.22 -1.00 6.64
N LYS A 17 -18.27 -1.88 6.98
CA LYS A 17 -17.50 -1.81 8.24
C LYS A 17 -16.63 -0.55 8.36
N ILE A 18 -16.14 -0.05 7.22
CA ILE A 18 -15.26 1.13 7.15
C ILE A 18 -16.07 2.40 6.79
N GLY A 19 -17.25 2.24 6.21
CA GLY A 19 -18.13 3.33 5.78
C GLY A 19 -17.64 4.03 4.51
N LEU A 20 -16.99 3.30 3.60
CA LEU A 20 -16.46 3.83 2.34
C LEU A 20 -17.02 3.08 1.13
N TRP A 21 -17.41 3.84 0.12
CA TRP A 21 -17.49 3.34 -1.25
C TRP A 21 -16.09 3.24 -1.81
N SER A 22 -15.83 2.25 -2.64
CA SER A 22 -14.49 2.03 -3.18
C SER A 22 -14.53 1.53 -4.62
N VAL A 23 -13.53 1.91 -5.39
CA VAL A 23 -13.29 1.40 -6.76
C VAL A 23 -11.85 0.92 -6.85
N VAL A 24 -11.62 -0.13 -7.66
CA VAL A 24 -10.26 -0.62 -7.91
C VAL A 24 -9.40 0.51 -8.45
N LEU A 25 -8.26 0.73 -7.80
CA LEU A 25 -7.28 1.71 -8.24
C LEU A 25 -6.25 1.01 -9.13
N PRO A 26 -6.13 1.36 -10.43
CA PRO A 26 -5.10 0.82 -11.29
C PRO A 26 -3.74 1.45 -10.96
N SER A 27 -3.14 1.05 -9.83
CA SER A 27 -1.84 1.53 -9.37
C SER A 27 -0.73 0.48 -9.48
N ALA A 28 0.51 0.96 -9.37
CA ALA A 28 1.69 0.09 -9.31
C ALA A 28 1.79 -0.70 -7.99
N ASP A 29 1.05 -0.32 -6.94
CA ASP A 29 1.18 -0.88 -5.59
C ASP A 29 1.03 -2.40 -5.57
N ALA A 30 0.02 -2.93 -6.26
CA ALA A 30 -0.20 -4.37 -6.32
C ALA A 30 0.95 -5.11 -7.01
N SER A 31 1.58 -4.48 -8.01
CA SER A 31 2.78 -5.03 -8.65
C SER A 31 4.00 -5.00 -7.72
N VAL A 32 4.17 -3.93 -6.93
CA VAL A 32 5.30 -3.76 -6.00
C VAL A 32 5.20 -4.75 -4.83
N VAL A 33 4.00 -4.92 -4.27
CA VAL A 33 3.75 -5.91 -3.22
C VAL A 33 3.94 -7.33 -3.77
N ARG A 34 3.43 -7.63 -4.96
CA ARG A 34 3.65 -8.94 -5.59
C ARG A 34 5.14 -9.23 -5.81
N ARG A 35 5.92 -8.25 -6.28
CA ARG A 35 7.38 -8.40 -6.42
C ARG A 35 8.04 -8.65 -5.07
N THR A 36 7.65 -7.92 -4.02
CA THR A 36 8.15 -8.14 -2.65
C THR A 36 7.93 -9.59 -2.20
N LEU A 37 6.70 -10.10 -2.36
CA LEU A 37 6.34 -11.47 -1.97
C LEU A 37 7.01 -12.53 -2.85
N SER A 38 7.22 -12.26 -4.13
CA SER A 38 7.99 -13.13 -5.03
C SER A 38 9.44 -13.24 -4.58
N THR A 39 10.09 -12.11 -4.31
CA THR A 39 11.47 -12.10 -3.79
C THR A 39 11.58 -12.82 -2.45
N LEU A 40 10.59 -12.67 -1.56
CA LEU A 40 10.52 -13.42 -0.30
C LEU A 40 10.36 -14.93 -0.52
N THR A 41 9.63 -15.35 -1.56
CA THR A 41 9.46 -16.78 -1.89
C THR A 41 10.79 -17.39 -2.35
N GLU A 42 11.57 -16.65 -3.13
CA GLU A 42 12.91 -17.04 -3.56
C GLU A 42 13.96 -16.96 -2.43
N ASN A 43 13.71 -16.09 -1.44
CA ASN A 43 14.61 -15.85 -0.31
C ASN A 43 13.81 -15.89 1.00
N PRO A 44 13.47 -17.08 1.54
CA PRO A 44 12.57 -17.22 2.70
C PRO A 44 13.06 -16.50 3.96
N ASN A 45 14.37 -16.35 4.08
CA ASN A 45 15.04 -15.65 5.17
C ASN A 45 15.18 -14.13 4.93
N GLY A 46 14.66 -13.61 3.82
CA GLY A 46 14.92 -12.27 3.32
C GLY A 46 16.25 -12.13 2.59
N LEU A 47 16.50 -10.94 2.04
CA LEU A 47 17.74 -10.65 1.34
C LEU A 47 18.88 -10.41 2.35
N PRO A 48 20.01 -11.12 2.26
CA PRO A 48 21.12 -10.91 3.17
C PRO A 48 21.75 -9.54 2.95
N GLY A 49 22.22 -8.95 4.05
CA GLY A 49 23.01 -7.74 4.03
C GLY A 49 24.44 -7.99 3.55
N SER A 50 25.15 -6.92 3.22
CA SER A 50 26.54 -7.01 2.73
C SER A 50 27.56 -7.43 3.80
N ASN A 51 27.33 -7.07 5.06
CA ASN A 51 28.18 -7.42 6.20
C ASN A 51 27.36 -7.34 7.51
N GLU A 52 26.44 -8.28 7.71
CA GLU A 52 25.55 -8.33 8.88
C GLU A 52 26.24 -8.93 10.10
N SER A 53 25.92 -8.40 11.28
CA SER A 53 26.19 -9.11 12.55
C SER A 53 25.26 -10.31 12.70
N SER A 54 25.65 -11.31 13.48
CA SER A 54 24.81 -12.50 13.76
C SER A 54 23.45 -12.14 14.36
N GLU A 55 23.40 -11.10 15.21
CA GLU A 55 22.15 -10.59 15.79
C GLU A 55 21.21 -10.00 14.70
N THR A 56 21.78 -9.28 13.73
CA THR A 56 21.01 -8.69 12.63
C THR A 56 20.46 -9.77 11.69
N VAL A 57 21.26 -10.80 11.41
CA VAL A 57 20.81 -11.98 10.64
C VAL A 57 19.61 -12.62 11.34
N ALA A 58 19.73 -12.94 12.63
CA ALA A 58 18.64 -13.57 13.38
C ALA A 58 17.37 -12.71 13.38
N LYS A 59 17.50 -11.39 13.57
CA LYS A 59 16.36 -10.45 13.51
C LYS A 59 15.69 -10.45 12.13
N ARG A 60 16.47 -10.40 11.05
CA ARG A 60 15.97 -10.42 9.67
C ARG A 60 15.23 -11.72 9.37
N GLU A 61 15.82 -12.86 9.72
CA GLU A 61 15.24 -14.18 9.49
C GLU A 61 13.94 -14.40 10.27
N ALA A 62 13.92 -13.98 11.53
CA ALA A 62 12.72 -14.04 12.37
C ALA A 62 11.59 -13.18 11.80
N PHE A 63 11.90 -11.96 11.35
CA PHE A 63 10.91 -11.08 10.71
C PHE A 63 10.31 -11.74 9.46
N TRP A 64 11.14 -12.19 8.53
CA TRP A 64 10.66 -12.73 7.25
C TRP A 64 9.96 -14.07 7.39
N SER A 65 10.37 -14.90 8.34
CA SER A 65 9.70 -16.17 8.65
C SER A 65 8.25 -15.96 9.17
N SER A 66 7.96 -14.80 9.75
CA SER A 66 6.61 -14.45 10.23
C SER A 66 5.68 -13.97 9.10
N VAL A 67 6.23 -13.49 7.98
CA VAL A 67 5.46 -12.94 6.87
C VAL A 67 4.92 -14.07 6.01
N LYS A 68 3.60 -14.09 5.81
CA LYS A 68 2.93 -15.06 4.94
C LYS A 68 2.61 -14.43 3.58
N PRO A 69 2.69 -15.20 2.48
CA PRO A 69 2.27 -14.73 1.16
C PRO A 69 0.79 -14.30 1.18
N ALA A 70 0.47 -13.20 0.52
CA ALA A 70 -0.88 -12.66 0.44
C ALA A 70 -1.25 -12.26 -0.99
N HIS A 71 -2.52 -12.46 -1.36
CA HIS A 71 -3.07 -11.79 -2.52
C HIS A 71 -3.37 -10.34 -2.16
N PHE A 72 -2.82 -9.41 -2.92
CA PHE A 72 -2.93 -7.98 -2.62
C PHE A 72 -3.59 -7.22 -3.77
N GLY A 73 -4.45 -6.28 -3.40
CA GLY A 73 -5.11 -5.35 -4.31
C GLY A 73 -5.33 -4.01 -3.60
N VAL A 74 -5.47 -2.95 -4.40
CA VAL A 74 -5.67 -1.59 -3.88
C VAL A 74 -6.97 -1.03 -4.46
N LYS A 75 -7.72 -0.35 -3.59
CA LYS A 75 -8.90 0.40 -3.95
C LYS A 75 -8.77 1.81 -3.41
N ILE A 76 -9.26 2.78 -4.17
CA ILE A 76 -9.44 4.15 -3.68
C ILE A 76 -10.86 4.25 -3.11
N GLY A 77 -10.98 4.87 -1.94
CA GLY A 77 -12.22 4.91 -1.18
C GLY A 77 -12.70 6.33 -0.89
N GLU A 78 -14.01 6.56 -0.98
CA GLU A 78 -14.68 7.81 -0.68
C GLU A 78 -15.92 7.58 0.19
N LYS A 79 -16.31 8.57 0.99
CA LYS A 79 -17.52 8.46 1.83
C LYS A 79 -18.80 8.47 1.00
N SER A 80 -18.74 9.02 -0.22
CA SER A 80 -19.90 9.17 -1.10
C SER A 80 -19.73 8.41 -2.41
N LEU A 81 -20.82 7.79 -2.87
CA LEU A 81 -20.85 7.15 -4.19
C LEU A 81 -20.60 8.17 -5.32
N LEU A 82 -21.10 9.40 -5.17
CA LEU A 82 -20.85 10.48 -6.12
C LEU A 82 -19.35 10.81 -6.22
N GLY A 83 -18.61 10.75 -5.11
CA GLY A 83 -17.14 10.90 -5.11
C GLY A 83 -16.45 9.81 -5.92
N ILE A 84 -16.87 8.55 -5.79
CA ILE A 84 -16.36 7.44 -6.61
C ILE A 84 -16.67 7.65 -8.09
N LEU A 85 -17.88 8.11 -8.44
CA LEU A 85 -18.23 8.41 -9.84
C LEU A 85 -17.33 9.53 -10.42
N ARG A 86 -17.01 10.57 -9.62
CA ARG A 86 -16.05 11.61 -10.03
C ARG A 86 -14.66 11.02 -10.28
N ILE A 87 -14.16 10.17 -9.38
CA ILE A 87 -12.86 9.48 -9.56
C ILE A 87 -12.84 8.69 -10.88
N ILE A 88 -13.90 7.91 -11.15
CA ILE A 88 -14.01 7.12 -12.38
C ILE A 88 -13.98 8.03 -13.62
N MET A 89 -14.73 9.13 -13.60
CA MET A 89 -14.75 10.10 -14.71
C MET A 89 -13.37 10.71 -14.98
N VAL A 90 -12.62 11.07 -13.92
CA VAL A 90 -11.23 11.54 -14.07
C VAL A 90 -10.35 10.45 -14.67
N GLY A 91 -10.49 9.20 -14.22
CA GLY A 91 -9.80 8.05 -14.80
C GLY A 91 -10.10 7.84 -16.28
N VAL A 92 -11.35 8.02 -16.70
CA VAL A 92 -11.76 7.94 -18.11
C VAL A 92 -11.11 9.05 -18.93
N PHE A 93 -11.09 10.30 -18.46
CA PHE A 93 -10.40 11.38 -19.15
C PHE A 93 -8.91 11.10 -19.32
N ILE A 94 -8.24 10.61 -18.28
CA ILE A 94 -6.83 10.23 -18.34
C ILE A 94 -6.63 9.07 -19.32
N GLY A 95 -7.48 8.04 -19.29
CA GLY A 95 -7.37 6.89 -20.18
C GLY A 95 -7.58 7.23 -21.66
N LEU A 96 -8.55 8.09 -21.98
CA LEU A 96 -8.85 8.49 -23.36
C LEU A 96 -7.83 9.49 -23.92
N LEU A 97 -7.39 10.45 -23.11
CA LEU A 97 -6.53 11.56 -23.56
C LEU A 97 -5.03 11.32 -23.30
N GLY A 98 -4.67 10.40 -22.40
CA GLY A 98 -3.29 10.21 -21.97
C GLY A 98 -2.38 9.53 -22.99
N ASN A 99 -2.93 8.71 -23.89
CA ASN A 99 -2.15 7.90 -24.83
C ASN A 99 -1.60 8.69 -26.05
N ASN A 100 -2.08 9.91 -26.32
CA ASN A 100 -1.58 10.73 -27.41
C ASN A 100 -1.06 12.09 -26.92
N SER A 101 -0.12 12.66 -27.69
CA SER A 101 0.59 13.89 -27.29
C SER A 101 -0.32 15.10 -27.15
N PHE A 102 -1.34 15.21 -28.00
CA PHE A 102 -2.33 16.29 -27.98
C PHE A 102 -3.22 16.24 -26.73
N GLY A 103 -3.79 15.08 -26.43
CA GLY A 103 -4.63 14.84 -25.26
C GLY A 103 -3.85 15.03 -23.96
N ARG A 104 -2.62 14.52 -23.88
CA ARG A 104 -1.73 14.80 -22.73
C ARG A 104 -1.48 16.30 -22.56
N ARG A 105 -1.23 17.03 -23.65
CA ARG A 105 -1.09 18.49 -23.61
C ARG A 105 -2.37 19.15 -23.09
N LEU A 106 -3.55 18.65 -23.47
CA LEU A 106 -4.84 19.17 -23.04
C LEU A 106 -5.07 18.93 -21.54
N LEU A 107 -4.83 17.70 -21.05
CA LEU A 107 -4.90 17.34 -19.63
C LEU A 107 -4.01 18.23 -18.77
N LEU A 108 -2.76 18.45 -19.20
CA LEU A 108 -1.79 19.27 -18.46
C LEU A 108 -2.08 20.78 -18.55
N LYS A 109 -2.68 21.25 -19.65
CA LYS A 109 -3.02 22.68 -19.82
C LYS A 109 -4.26 23.06 -19.01
N PHE A 110 -5.23 22.15 -18.88
CA PHE A 110 -6.51 22.39 -18.20
C PHE A 110 -6.81 21.31 -17.14
N PRO A 111 -5.92 21.07 -16.15
CA PRO A 111 -6.09 19.99 -15.19
C PRO A 111 -7.41 20.11 -14.44
N SER A 112 -7.79 21.33 -14.03
CA SER A 112 -9.05 21.59 -13.33
C SER A 112 -10.30 21.20 -14.12
N LEU A 113 -10.26 21.27 -15.46
CA LEU A 113 -11.40 20.85 -16.26
C LEU A 113 -11.55 19.33 -16.26
N PHE A 114 -10.44 18.62 -16.50
CA PHE A 114 -10.42 17.15 -16.61
C PHE A 114 -10.41 16.45 -15.26
N SER A 115 -10.13 17.17 -14.18
CA SER A 115 -10.23 16.69 -12.81
C SER A 115 -11.53 17.11 -12.11
N LEU A 116 -12.46 17.77 -12.82
CA LEU A 116 -13.69 18.32 -12.24
C LEU A 116 -13.44 19.23 -11.02
N GLY A 117 -12.39 20.07 -11.09
CA GLY A 117 -12.00 21.01 -10.04
C GLY A 117 -11.06 20.45 -8.98
N TRP A 118 -10.80 19.13 -8.98
CA TRP A 118 -9.98 18.49 -7.94
C TRP A 118 -8.50 18.84 -8.02
N PHE A 119 -7.92 18.91 -9.22
CA PHE A 119 -6.55 19.31 -9.46
C PHE A 119 -6.47 20.71 -10.04
N LYS A 120 -5.70 21.57 -9.37
CA LYS A 120 -5.40 22.93 -9.83
C LYS A 120 -4.01 22.98 -10.43
N LYS A 121 -3.79 23.89 -11.38
CA LYS A 121 -2.49 24.05 -12.05
C LYS A 121 -1.37 24.48 -11.09
N ASN A 122 -1.70 25.27 -10.08
CA ASN A 122 -0.76 25.77 -9.08
C ASN A 122 -0.63 24.83 -7.87
N GLY A 123 -1.27 23.66 -7.90
CA GLY A 123 -1.33 22.77 -6.75
C GLY A 123 -2.25 23.29 -5.63
N PRO A 124 -2.23 22.62 -4.46
CA PRO A 124 -2.93 23.07 -3.26
C PRO A 124 -2.21 24.26 -2.59
N THR A 125 -2.92 25.04 -1.77
CA THR A 125 -2.32 26.07 -0.91
C THR A 125 -1.60 25.45 0.29
N GLU A 126 -0.75 26.21 0.98
CA GLU A 126 -0.07 25.73 2.19
C GLU A 126 -1.07 25.33 3.28
N GLU A 127 -2.16 26.09 3.45
CA GLU A 127 -3.21 25.78 4.42
C GLU A 127 -4.01 24.53 4.02
N GLU A 128 -4.26 24.33 2.72
CA GLU A 128 -4.86 23.08 2.21
C GLU A 128 -3.96 21.87 2.51
N VAL A 129 -2.62 22.04 2.44
CA VAL A 129 -1.66 20.97 2.78
C VAL A 129 -1.58 20.75 4.29
N GLU A 130 -1.50 21.81 5.09
CA GLU A 130 -1.37 21.74 6.55
C GLU A 130 -2.61 21.11 7.21
N SER A 131 -3.81 21.42 6.70
CA SER A 131 -5.07 20.87 7.22
C SER A 131 -5.42 19.47 6.69
N ALA A 132 -4.72 18.99 5.66
CA ALA A 132 -4.99 17.70 5.07
C ALA A 132 -4.33 16.54 5.83
N SER A 133 -4.94 15.36 5.71
CA SER A 133 -4.45 14.12 6.30
C SER A 133 -4.76 12.94 5.38
N PHE A 134 -3.99 11.87 5.52
CA PHE A 134 -4.29 10.62 4.81
C PHE A 134 -4.77 9.53 5.75
N LYS A 135 -5.56 8.61 5.20
CA LYS A 135 -6.00 7.41 5.89
C LYS A 135 -6.03 6.25 4.92
N MET A 136 -5.26 5.21 5.23
CA MET A 136 -5.20 3.97 4.47
C MET A 136 -5.66 2.82 5.35
N TRP A 137 -6.58 2.02 4.82
CA TRP A 137 -7.14 0.86 5.50
C TRP A 137 -6.60 -0.41 4.85
N PHE A 138 -6.10 -1.34 5.66
CA PHE A 138 -5.70 -2.67 5.21
C PHE A 138 -6.71 -3.67 5.75
N VAL A 139 -7.40 -4.35 4.84
CA VAL A 139 -8.38 -5.39 5.17
C VAL A 139 -7.77 -6.74 4.79
N GLY A 140 -7.26 -7.45 5.79
CA GLY A 140 -6.73 -8.80 5.62
C GLY A 140 -7.82 -9.83 5.89
N ARG A 141 -8.03 -10.75 4.94
CA ARG A 141 -8.87 -11.94 5.13
C ARG A 141 -8.01 -13.18 4.99
N GLY A 142 -8.13 -14.09 5.93
CA GLY A 142 -7.34 -15.32 5.98
C GLY A 142 -8.02 -16.38 6.83
N TYR A 143 -7.23 -17.40 7.19
CA TYR A 143 -7.71 -18.54 7.95
C TYR A 143 -7.26 -18.45 9.40
N SER A 144 -8.15 -18.80 10.33
CA SER A 144 -7.82 -18.90 11.76
C SER A 144 -6.88 -20.08 12.07
N ASN A 145 -6.86 -21.09 11.21
CA ASN A 145 -6.04 -22.30 11.34
C ASN A 145 -5.42 -22.71 9.99
N GLU A 146 -4.18 -23.18 10.02
CA GLU A 146 -3.42 -23.66 8.85
C GLU A 146 -4.04 -24.90 8.20
N SER A 147 -4.70 -25.76 8.98
CA SER A 147 -5.42 -26.93 8.45
C SER A 147 -6.57 -26.52 7.55
N LEU A 148 -7.27 -25.43 7.87
CA LEU A 148 -8.35 -24.87 7.04
C LEU A 148 -7.79 -24.33 5.73
N ALA A 149 -6.65 -23.62 5.76
CA ALA A 149 -5.99 -23.11 4.57
C ALA A 149 -5.55 -24.22 3.59
N SER A 150 -5.22 -25.39 4.12
CA SER A 150 -4.72 -26.54 3.36
C SER A 150 -5.82 -27.34 2.64
N GLN A 151 -7.08 -27.21 3.05
CA GLN A 151 -8.21 -27.92 2.45
C GLN A 151 -8.68 -27.33 1.12
N GLY A 152 -8.18 -26.14 0.73
CA GLY A 152 -8.30 -25.54 -0.61
C GLY A 152 -9.71 -25.07 -1.03
N SER A 153 -10.77 -25.62 -0.45
CA SER A 153 -12.18 -25.34 -0.79
C SER A 153 -12.91 -24.48 0.25
N THR A 154 -12.29 -24.21 1.40
CA THR A 154 -12.86 -23.40 2.48
C THR A 154 -12.61 -21.92 2.24
N LYS A 155 -13.62 -21.09 2.50
CA LYS A 155 -13.46 -19.63 2.48
C LYS A 155 -12.70 -19.16 3.73
N PRO A 156 -12.01 -18.01 3.66
CA PRO A 156 -11.43 -17.36 4.84
C PRO A 156 -12.46 -17.11 5.94
N ASP A 157 -12.13 -17.47 7.18
CA ASP A 157 -12.97 -17.35 8.39
C ASP A 157 -12.48 -16.27 9.37
N LEU A 158 -11.39 -15.58 9.05
CA LEU A 158 -10.83 -14.52 9.87
C LEU A 158 -10.62 -13.24 9.06
N GLU A 159 -11.01 -12.10 9.64
CA GLU A 159 -10.72 -10.77 9.11
C GLU A 159 -9.95 -9.94 10.15
N ILE A 160 -8.89 -9.28 9.69
CA ILE A 160 -8.12 -8.30 10.48
C ILE A 160 -8.13 -6.98 9.70
N VAL A 161 -8.53 -5.90 10.36
CA VAL A 161 -8.47 -4.55 9.80
C VAL A 161 -7.40 -3.77 10.53
N THR A 162 -6.40 -3.29 9.79
CA THR A 162 -5.41 -2.34 10.29
C THR A 162 -5.52 -1.02 9.53
N ARG A 163 -4.94 0.03 10.11
CA ARG A 163 -5.05 1.38 9.58
C ARG A 163 -3.72 2.11 9.70
N VAL A 164 -3.37 2.85 8.65
CA VAL A 164 -2.25 3.79 8.64
C VAL A 164 -2.81 5.19 8.43
N THR A 165 -2.37 6.15 9.26
CA THR A 165 -2.78 7.56 9.16
C THR A 165 -1.57 8.46 9.28
N GLY A 166 -1.67 9.67 8.75
CA GLY A 166 -0.61 10.68 8.85
C GLY A 166 -1.07 12.02 8.28
N PRO A 167 -0.12 12.97 8.12
CA PRO A 167 -0.39 14.27 7.53
C PRO A 167 -0.74 14.13 6.03
N GLU A 168 -0.81 15.22 5.28
CA GLU A 168 -1.09 15.17 3.84
C GLU A 168 -0.14 14.19 3.10
N ILE A 169 -0.71 13.37 2.20
CA ILE A 169 -0.04 12.20 1.64
C ILE A 169 1.11 12.56 0.67
N GLY A 170 0.96 13.61 -0.14
CA GLY A 170 1.85 13.93 -1.25
C GLY A 170 3.06 14.78 -0.87
N TYR A 171 2.85 15.87 -0.16
CA TYR A 171 3.81 16.91 0.16
C TYR A 171 4.42 16.78 1.55
N VAL A 172 3.76 16.09 2.49
CA VAL A 172 4.28 15.93 3.86
C VAL A 172 4.70 14.49 4.12
N ALA A 173 3.77 13.54 4.05
CA ALA A 173 4.04 12.15 4.40
C ALA A 173 5.04 11.49 3.45
N THR A 174 4.93 11.71 2.14
CA THR A 174 5.85 11.11 1.17
C THR A 174 7.30 11.56 1.36
N PRO A 175 7.62 12.86 1.51
CA PRO A 175 8.97 13.30 1.86
C PRO A 175 9.47 12.71 3.18
N ILE A 176 8.64 12.64 4.22
CA ILE A 176 9.01 11.97 5.49
C ILE A 176 9.45 10.53 5.22
N ILE A 177 8.64 9.76 4.48
CA ILE A 177 8.95 8.35 4.15
C ILE A 177 10.26 8.23 3.39
N ILE A 178 10.47 9.05 2.36
CA ILE A 178 11.69 9.01 1.53
C ILE A 178 12.92 9.36 2.37
N VAL A 179 12.85 10.39 3.22
CA VAL A 179 13.96 10.79 4.10
C VAL A 179 14.28 9.68 5.09
N GLN A 180 13.28 9.06 5.72
CA GLN A 180 13.53 7.96 6.66
C GLN A 180 14.16 6.74 5.96
N CYS A 181 13.70 6.39 4.75
CA CYS A 181 14.35 5.36 3.93
C CYS A 181 15.80 5.71 3.62
N ALA A 182 16.10 6.95 3.22
CA ALA A 182 17.45 7.40 2.93
C ALA A 182 18.37 7.34 4.16
N LEU A 183 17.87 7.75 5.34
CA LEU A 183 18.61 7.66 6.60
C LEU A 183 18.96 6.21 6.97
N ILE A 184 18.05 5.27 6.72
CA ILE A 184 18.33 3.83 6.91
C ILE A 184 19.38 3.35 5.92
N LEU A 185 19.26 3.72 4.63
CA LEU A 185 20.26 3.35 3.62
C LEU A 185 21.68 3.81 4.00
N LEU A 186 21.81 5.01 4.58
CA LEU A 186 23.08 5.58 5.01
C LEU A 186 23.61 4.94 6.30
N SER A 187 22.75 4.83 7.32
CA SER A 187 23.17 4.39 8.67
C SER A 187 23.30 2.88 8.82
N GLN A 188 22.53 2.10 8.06
CA GLN A 188 22.45 0.64 8.16
C GLN A 188 22.97 -0.06 6.89
N ARG A 189 23.80 0.61 6.08
CA ARG A 189 24.23 0.13 4.76
C ARG A 189 24.74 -1.32 4.76
N ASN A 190 25.55 -1.67 5.77
CA ASN A 190 26.13 -3.02 5.92
C ASN A 190 25.06 -4.10 6.13
N ASN A 191 23.93 -3.74 6.74
CA ASN A 191 22.82 -4.65 7.03
C ASN A 191 21.86 -4.82 5.84
N LEU A 192 22.09 -4.10 4.74
CA LEU A 192 21.23 -4.10 3.56
C LEU A 192 21.92 -4.78 2.36
N PRO A 193 21.14 -5.24 1.36
CA PRO A 193 21.70 -5.88 0.17
C PRO A 193 22.78 -5.03 -0.50
N LYS A 194 23.87 -5.67 -0.95
CA LYS A 194 25.07 -5.01 -1.51
C LYS A 194 24.79 -4.16 -2.76
N GLY A 195 23.74 -4.49 -3.52
CA GLY A 195 23.27 -3.71 -4.67
C GLY A 195 22.13 -4.44 -5.39
N GLY A 196 21.46 -3.75 -6.31
CA GLY A 196 20.33 -4.29 -7.08
C GLY A 196 19.13 -3.34 -7.11
N VAL A 197 18.05 -3.77 -7.77
CA VAL A 197 16.78 -3.05 -7.84
C VAL A 197 15.74 -3.87 -7.08
N TYR A 198 15.36 -3.39 -5.90
CA TYR A 198 14.46 -4.12 -5.00
C TYR A 198 13.23 -3.28 -4.64
N PRO A 199 12.06 -3.92 -4.47
CA PRO A 199 10.93 -3.29 -3.83
C PRO A 199 11.29 -2.78 -2.41
N PRO A 200 10.76 -1.65 -1.95
CA PRO A 200 11.06 -1.13 -0.62
C PRO A 200 10.64 -2.10 0.49
N GLY A 201 9.56 -2.86 0.29
CA GLY A 201 9.06 -3.83 1.27
C GLY A 201 10.11 -4.87 1.67
N ILE A 202 10.83 -5.46 0.70
CA ILE A 202 11.82 -6.51 0.97
C ILE A 202 13.10 -5.95 1.62
N VAL A 203 13.41 -4.67 1.37
CA VAL A 203 14.62 -4.02 1.91
C VAL A 203 14.38 -3.49 3.32
N PHE A 204 13.28 -2.77 3.53
CA PHE A 204 13.03 -2.05 4.78
C PHE A 204 12.17 -2.81 5.78
N GLY A 205 11.54 -3.92 5.39
CA GLY A 205 10.74 -4.77 6.27
C GLY A 205 11.37 -5.07 7.64
N PRO A 206 12.60 -5.63 7.70
CA PRO A 206 13.24 -6.01 8.97
C PRO A 206 13.90 -4.83 9.72
N THR A 207 13.79 -3.61 9.20
CA THR A 207 14.44 -2.41 9.76
C THR A 207 13.56 -1.70 10.80
N ASP A 208 14.06 -0.60 11.37
CA ASP A 208 13.32 0.27 12.27
C ASP A 208 12.45 1.32 11.54
N LEU A 209 12.21 1.18 10.23
CA LEU A 209 11.45 2.14 9.43
C LEU A 209 10.08 2.46 10.04
N GLN A 210 9.30 1.45 10.44
CA GLN A 210 7.97 1.70 11.03
C GLN A 210 8.04 2.60 12.27
N GLN A 211 8.99 2.34 13.17
CA GLN A 211 9.19 3.15 14.38
C GLN A 211 9.58 4.59 14.03
N ARG A 212 10.48 4.76 13.04
CA ARG A 212 10.88 6.09 12.55
C ARG A 212 9.70 6.85 11.98
N LEU A 213 8.85 6.20 11.18
CA LEU A 213 7.64 6.82 10.63
C LEU A 213 6.67 7.23 11.75
N GLN A 214 6.51 6.40 12.80
CA GLN A 214 5.73 6.75 13.99
C GLN A 214 6.26 7.99 14.71
N GLN A 215 7.57 8.08 14.91
CA GLN A 215 8.21 9.27 15.50
C GLN A 215 8.06 10.53 14.64
N ASN A 216 7.73 10.39 13.35
CA ASN A 216 7.54 11.49 12.41
C ASN A 216 6.06 11.64 11.98
N GLY A 217 5.12 11.28 12.86
CA GLY A 217 3.70 11.62 12.68
C GLY A 217 2.87 10.65 11.84
N ILE A 218 3.38 9.45 11.53
CA ILE A 218 2.61 8.40 10.84
C ILE A 218 2.20 7.31 11.82
N SER A 219 0.89 7.12 12.04
CA SER A 219 0.37 6.15 13.00
C SER A 219 -0.06 4.84 12.35
N PHE A 220 0.09 3.74 13.08
CA PHE A 220 -0.25 2.37 12.66
C PHE A 220 -1.12 1.72 13.74
N ASP A 221 -2.36 1.39 13.40
CA ASP A 221 -3.36 0.86 14.34
C ASP A 221 -3.87 -0.51 13.91
N VAL A 222 -4.10 -1.39 14.88
CA VAL A 222 -5.00 -2.55 14.69
C VAL A 222 -6.40 -2.09 15.07
N VAL A 223 -7.30 -2.04 14.10
CA VAL A 223 -8.67 -1.53 14.30
C VAL A 223 -9.60 -2.64 14.76
N SER A 224 -9.51 -3.82 14.15
CA SER A 224 -10.34 -4.96 14.54
C SER A 224 -9.72 -6.29 14.13
N LYS A 225 -10.11 -7.32 14.86
CA LYS A 225 -9.90 -8.73 14.52
C LYS A 225 -11.21 -9.46 14.80
N SER A 226 -11.81 -10.05 13.78
CA SER A 226 -13.12 -10.70 13.89
C SER A 226 -13.17 -11.98 13.10
N THR A 227 -13.77 -13.02 13.67
CA THR A 227 -14.21 -14.20 12.91
C THR A 227 -15.34 -13.79 11.97
N ILE A 228 -15.29 -14.25 10.73
CA ILE A 228 -16.29 -14.01 9.70
C ILE A 228 -16.94 -15.33 9.29
N SER A 229 -18.25 -15.31 9.06
CA SER A 229 -18.96 -16.48 8.55
C SER A 229 -18.69 -16.64 7.05
N SER A 230 -18.30 -17.85 6.65
CA SER A 230 -18.07 -18.27 5.26
C SER A 230 -19.30 -18.17 4.37
#